data_AF-A0A9J5XUG2-F1
#
_entry.id   AF-A0A9J5XUG2-F1
#
_cell.length_a   1.000
_cell.length_b   1.000
_cell.length_c   1.000
_cell.angle_alpha   90.00
_cell.angle_beta   90.00
_cell.angle_gamma   90.00
#
_symmetry.space_group_name_H-M   'P 1'
#
loop_
_entity.id
_entity.type
_entity.pdbx_description
1 polymer ?
#
loop_
_entity_poly.entity_id
_entity_poly.type
_entity_poly.pdbx_seq_one_letter_code
_entity_poly.pdbx_strand_id
1 'polypeptide(L)' 'MAFSVPIECSSHNETKAKVAWYGCKWCIRNGYTKLNIELDSSLIVGMLTDKKASSFKLK' A
#
# COMPACT_ATOMS: atom_id res chain seq x y z
N MET A 1 3.66 3.00 16.06
CA MET A 1 4.61 1.87 15.85
C MET A 1 5.27 2.10 14.50
N ALA A 2 6.59 2.03 14.41
CA ALA A 2 7.32 2.13 13.16
C ALA A 2 7.93 0.76 12.82
N PHE A 3 7.90 0.37 11.55
CA PHE A 3 8.53 -0.86 11.07
C PHE A 3 9.21 -0.57 9.72
N SER A 4 10.25 -1.35 9.41
CA SER A 4 10.95 -1.29 8.12
C SER A 4 10.86 -2.65 7.44
N VAL A 5 10.63 -2.66 6.12
CA VAL A 5 10.57 -3.88 5.32
C VAL A 5 11.60 -3.76 4.20
N PRO A 6 12.56 -4.69 4.08
CA PRO A 6 13.43 -4.74 2.92
C PRO A 6 12.58 -5.19 1.72
N ILE A 7 12.43 -4.31 0.74
CA ILE A 7 11.64 -4.57 -0.46
C ILE A 7 12.46 -4.11 -1.66
N GLU A 8 12.58 -4.99 -2.65
CA GLU A 8 13.11 -4.63 -3.96
C GLU A 8 11.98 -4.03 -4.80
N CYS A 9 12.26 -2.87 -5.39
CA CYS A 9 11.35 -2.12 -6.24
C CYS A 9 12.09 -1.56 -7.43
N SER A 10 11.37 -1.50 -8.55
CA SER A 10 11.86 -0.93 -9.81
C SER A 10 11.54 0.55 -9.92
N SER A 11 10.62 1.07 -9.08
CA SER A 11 10.25 2.49 -9.07
C SER A 11 9.79 2.98 -7.70
N HIS A 12 9.78 4.31 -7.54
CA HIS A 12 9.24 4.99 -6.36
C HIS A 12 7.76 4.70 -6.14
N ASN A 13 6.96 4.70 -7.21
CA ASN A 13 5.52 4.44 -7.13
C ASN A 13 5.23 3.01 -6.70
N GLU A 14 6.00 2.04 -7.21
CA GLU A 14 5.92 0.64 -6.80
C GLU A 14 6.28 0.47 -5.31
N THR A 15 7.31 1.18 -4.85
CA THR A 15 7.70 1.20 -3.43
C THR A 15 6.55 1.68 -2.56
N LYS A 16 5.93 2.81 -2.91
CA LYS A 16 4.80 3.36 -2.15
C LYS A 16 3.59 2.43 -2.13
N ALA A 17 3.25 1.83 -3.27
CA ALA A 17 2.17 0.85 -3.36
C ALA A 17 2.42 -0.38 -2.48
N LYS A 18 3.63 -0.94 -2.55
CA LYS A 18 4.03 -2.11 -1.76
C LYS A 18 4.07 -1.82 -0.26
N VAL A 19 4.59 -0.66 0.15
CA VAL A 19 4.62 -0.24 1.56
C VAL A 19 3.21 -0.06 2.11
N ALA A 20 2.32 0.61 1.36
CA ALA A 20 0.92 0.77 1.75
C ALA A 20 0.24 -0.60 1.94
N TRP A 21 0.38 -1.49 0.95
CA TRP A 21 -0.19 -2.84 1.01
C TRP A 21 0.34 -3.66 2.19
N TYR A 22 1.66 -3.63 2.43
CA TYR A 22 2.27 -4.35 3.53
C TYR A 22 1.79 -3.82 4.89
N GLY A 23 1.74 -2.49 5.06
CA GLY A 23 1.23 -1.86 6.27
C GLY A 23 -0.21 -2.26 6.57
N CYS A 24 -1.09 -2.21 5.57
CA CYS A 24 -2.47 -2.67 5.71
C CYS A 24 -2.55 -4.14 6.15
N LYS A 25 -1.81 -5.02 5.45
CA LYS A 25 -1.81 -6.46 5.73
C LYS A 25 -1.27 -6.76 7.12
N TRP A 26 -0.21 -6.06 7.54
CA TRP A 26 0.34 -6.17 8.88
C TRP A 26 -0.69 -5.76 9.92
N CYS A 27 -1.37 -4.63 9.73
CA CYS A 27 -2.41 -4.18 10.67
C CYS A 27 -3.56 -5.18 10.78
N ILE A 28 -4.08 -5.69 9.65
CA ILE A 28 -5.16 -6.71 9.67
C ILE A 28 -4.71 -7.97 10.42
N ARG A 29 -3.48 -8.45 10.18
CA ARG A 29 -2.92 -9.62 10.86
C ARG A 29 -2.76 -9.44 12.37
N ASN A 30 -2.61 -8.19 12.84
CA ASN A 30 -2.53 -7.86 14.26
C ASN A 30 -3.90 -7.52 14.86
N GLY A 31 -5.00 -7.78 14.15
CA GLY A 31 -6.36 -7.61 14.67
C GLY A 31 -6.91 -6.19 14.56
N TYR A 32 -6.23 -5.28 13.87
CA TYR A 32 -6.75 -3.94 13.62
C TYR A 32 -7.81 -3.98 12.52
N THR A 33 -9.04 -3.57 12.84
CA THR A 33 -10.21 -3.65 11.95
C THR A 33 -10.62 -2.31 11.34
N LYS A 34 -10.17 -1.19 11.90
CA LYS A 34 -10.39 0.17 11.39
C LYS A 34 -9.04 0.81 11.14
N LEU A 35 -8.68 0.98 9.87
CA LEU A 35 -7.40 1.53 9.46
C LEU A 35 -7.62 2.89 8.81
N ASN A 36 -6.88 3.90 9.27
CA ASN A 36 -6.66 5.13 8.52
C ASN A 36 -5.24 5.09 7.97
N ILE A 37 -5.10 5.20 6.65
CA ILE A 37 -3.80 5.07 5.97
C ILE A 37 -3.51 6.40 5.30
N GLU A 38 -2.44 7.06 5.75
CA GLU A 38 -1.96 8.31 5.16
C GLU A 38 -0.85 7.99 4.15
N LEU A 39 -1.01 8.47 2.92
CA LEU A 39 -0.07 8.26 1.82
C LEU A 39 0.29 9.59 1.19
N ASP A 40 1.57 9.77 0.89
CA ASP A 40 2.12 10.96 0.24
C ASP A 40 2.01 10.93 -1.31
N SER A 41 1.19 10.02 -1.85
CA SER A 41 1.02 9.84 -3.30
C SER A 41 -0.46 9.73 -3.68
N SER A 42 -0.96 10.77 -4.35
CA SER A 42 -2.32 10.81 -4.88
C SER A 42 -2.61 9.70 -5.90
N LEU A 43 -1.59 9.25 -6.63
CA LEU A 43 -1.70 8.10 -7.55
C LEU A 43 -2.08 6.82 -6.80
N ILE A 44 -1.38 6.52 -5.70
CA ILE A 44 -1.62 5.31 -4.92
C ILE A 44 -2.94 5.42 -4.15
N VAL A 45 -3.27 6.60 -3.63
CA VAL A 45 -4.59 6.87 -3.06
C VAL A 45 -5.67 6.54 -4.09
N GLY A 46 -5.54 7.06 -5.32
CA GLY A 46 -6.43 6.76 -6.44
C GLY A 46 -6.55 5.26 -6.70
N MET A 47 -5.43 4.52 -6.75
CA MET A 47 -5.46 3.06 -6.95
C MET A 47 -6.20 2.30 -5.84
N LEU A 48 -6.14 2.77 -4.59
CA LEU A 48 -6.78 2.12 -3.45
C LEU A 48 -8.25 2.50 -3.30
N THR A 49 -8.62 3.73 -3.67
CA THR A 49 -10.01 4.21 -3.60
C THR A 49 -10.82 3.84 -4.83
N ASP A 50 -10.18 3.71 -5.99
CA ASP A 50 -10.85 3.45 -7.26
C ASP A 50 -10.92 1.93 -7.52
N LYS A 51 -12.11 1.34 -7.32
CA LYS A 51 -12.41 -0.09 -7.60
C LYS A 51 -12.23 -0.46 -9.08
N LYS A 52 -11.87 0.49 -9.96
CA LYS A 52 -11.68 0.32 -11.41
C LYS A 52 -10.22 0.12 -11.83
N ALA A 53 -9.32 -0.21 -10.91
CA ALA A 53 -7.95 -0.65 -11.22
C ALA A 53 -7.89 -2.11 -11.75
N SER A 54 -8.84 -2.52 -12.61
CA SER A 54 -8.89 -3.86 -13.20
C SER A 54 -7.78 -4.15 -14.23
N SER A 55 -6.81 -3.25 -14.40
CA SER A 55 -5.72 -3.42 -15.38
C SER A 55 -4.30 -3.19 -14.84
N PHE A 56 -4.11 -2.71 -13.60
CA PHE A 56 -2.76 -2.55 -13.04
C PHE A 56 -2.31 -3.86 -12.41
N LYS A 57 -1.87 -4.79 -13.26
CA LYS A 57 -1.09 -5.95 -12.82
C LYS A 57 0.23 -5.42 -12.26
N LEU A 58 0.37 -5.45 -10.93
CA LEU A 58 1.69 -5.48 -10.31
C LEU A 58 2.35 -6.77 -10.78
N LYS A 59 3.35 -6.64 -11.65
CA LYS A 59 4.12 -7.73 -12.21
C LYS A 59 5.37 -7.96 -11.38
#